data_AF-A0A382JYB5-F1
#
_entry.id   AF-A0A382JYB5-F1
#
_cell.length_a   1.000
_cell.length_b   1.000
_cell.length_c   1.000
_cell.angle_alpha   90.00
_cell.angle_beta   90.00
_cell.angle_gamma   90.00
#
_symmetry.space_group_name_H-M   'P 1'
#
loop_
_entity.id
_entity.type
_entity.pdbx_description
1 polymer ?
#
loop_
_entity_poly.entity_id
_entity_poly.type
_entity_poly.pdbx_seq_one_letter_code
_entity_poly.pdbx_strand_id
1 'polypeptide(L)'
;MAQRGSRSAAQFRTFSQEQVDHITRSMVMAGIKQARKLANMAREETTIGVVEDKVLKNMVACEFVWDSIKDQKSVGIIREDPEHNLMEAAEPIGLILSLTPITNPTSTVLFKCILAAKTG
;
A
#
# COMPACT_ATOMS: atom_id res chain seq x y z
N MET A 1 11.55 12.91 9.51
CA MET A 1 10.85 11.76 8.87
C MET A 1 11.61 11.21 7.67
N ALA A 2 11.99 12.03 6.68
CA ALA A 2 12.65 11.56 5.45
C ALA A 2 13.88 10.66 5.67
N GLN A 3 14.83 11.06 6.52
CA GLN A 3 16.02 10.22 6.80
C GLN A 3 15.66 8.85 7.42
N ARG A 4 14.65 8.79 8.29
CA ARG A 4 14.19 7.52 8.87
C ARG A 4 13.52 6.66 7.81
N GLY A 5 12.63 7.25 7.00
CA GLY A 5 11.96 6.57 5.90
C GLY A 5 12.93 6.00 4.87
N SER A 6 13.97 6.75 4.50
CA SER A 6 15.01 6.26 3.57
C SER A 6 15.80 5.07 4.14
N ARG A 7 16.16 5.09 5.43
CA ARG A 7 16.81 3.94 6.09
C ARG A 7 15.90 2.72 6.15
N SER A 8 14.63 2.90 6.50
CA SER A 8 13.65 1.81 6.51
C SER A 8 13.43 1.23 5.12
N ALA A 9 13.31 2.06 4.07
CA ALA A 9 13.19 1.59 2.69
C ALA A 9 14.43 0.79 2.25
N ALA A 10 15.64 1.23 2.63
CA ALA A 10 16.85 0.47 2.34
C ALA A 10 16.88 -0.91 3.02
N GLN A 11 16.35 -1.03 4.24
CA GLN A 11 16.19 -2.32 4.91
C GLN A 11 15.09 -3.17 4.27
N PHE A 12 13.98 -2.57 3.86
CA PHE A 12 12.85 -3.28 3.28
C PHE A 12 13.20 -3.93 1.93
N ARG A 13 14.15 -3.34 1.17
CA ARG A 13 14.70 -3.93 -0.06
C ARG A 13 15.31 -5.32 0.11
N THR A 14 15.73 -5.69 1.32
CA THR A 14 16.36 -7.00 1.57
C THR A 14 15.34 -8.08 1.91
N PHE A 15 14.04 -7.78 1.85
CA PHE A 15 12.99 -8.70 2.26
C PHE A 15 12.63 -9.64 1.12
N SER A 16 12.25 -10.88 1.45
CA SER A 16 11.72 -11.82 0.48
C SER A 16 10.28 -11.45 0.08
N GLN A 17 9.80 -12.01 -1.03
CA GLN A 17 8.43 -11.82 -1.48
C GLN A 17 7.42 -12.20 -0.37
N GLU A 18 7.66 -13.31 0.34
CA GLU A 18 6.79 -13.78 1.42
C GLU A 18 6.75 -12.81 2.59
N GLN A 19 7.88 -12.19 2.93
CA GLN A 19 7.95 -11.19 3.99
C GLN A 19 7.19 -9.92 3.60
N VAL A 20 7.39 -9.44 2.36
CA VAL A 20 6.66 -8.29 1.80
C VAL A 20 5.15 -8.55 1.80
N ASP A 21 4.72 -9.74 1.36
CA ASP A 21 3.31 -10.12 1.28
C ASP A 21 2.69 -10.24 2.67
N HIS A 22 3.40 -10.83 3.64
CA HIS A 22 2.96 -10.93 5.02
C HIS A 22 2.73 -9.55 5.66
N ILE A 23 3.67 -8.62 5.46
CA ILE A 23 3.57 -7.25 5.98
C ILE A 23 2.40 -6.53 5.32
N THR A 24 2.31 -6.59 3.99
CA THR A 24 1.26 -5.94 3.21
C THR A 24 -0.13 -6.46 3.63
N ARG A 25 -0.28 -7.78 3.76
CA ARG A 25 -1.53 -8.40 4.24
C ARG A 25 -1.90 -7.93 5.64
N SER A 26 -0.91 -7.82 6.54
CA SER A 26 -1.13 -7.31 7.91
C SER A 26 -1.61 -5.85 7.90
N MET A 27 -1.05 -5.01 7.03
CA MET A 27 -1.50 -3.62 6.83
C MET A 27 -2.94 -3.55 6.33
N VAL A 28 -3.30 -4.40 5.35
CA VAL A 28 -4.67 -4.49 4.80
C VAL A 28 -5.67 -4.86 5.90
N MET A 29 -5.37 -5.90 6.69
CA MET A 29 -6.24 -6.34 7.79
C MET A 29 -6.41 -5.26 8.86
N ALA A 30 -5.34 -4.53 9.19
CA ALA A 30 -5.41 -3.40 10.12
C ALA A 30 -6.27 -2.25 9.56
N GLY A 31 -6.13 -1.94 8.27
CA GLY A 31 -6.92 -0.92 7.58
C GLY A 31 -8.41 -1.25 7.59
N ILE A 32 -8.77 -2.50 7.26
CA ILE A 32 -10.15 -3.02 7.33
C ILE A 32 -10.72 -2.89 8.75
N LYS A 33 -9.98 -3.36 9.75
CA LYS A 33 -10.42 -3.29 11.16
C LYS A 33 -10.66 -1.85 11.65
N GLN A 34 -9.92 -0.88 11.12
CA GLN A 34 -10.03 0.53 11.50
C GLN A 34 -10.91 1.37 10.55
N ALA A 35 -11.50 0.77 9.50
CA ALA A 35 -12.18 1.50 8.43
C ALA A 35 -13.24 2.47 8.94
N ARG A 36 -14.08 2.04 9.91
CA ARG A 36 -15.12 2.89 10.51
C ARG A 36 -14.55 3.98 11.41
N LYS A 37 -13.55 3.67 12.22
CA LYS A 37 -12.90 4.67 13.09
C LYS A 37 -12.29 5.80 12.26
N LEU A 38 -11.54 5.43 11.21
CA LEU A 38 -10.92 6.39 10.30
C LEU A 38 -11.95 7.22 9.54
N ALA A 39 -13.06 6.62 9.11
CA ALA A 39 -14.15 7.34 8.46
C ALA A 39 -14.80 8.39 9.36
N ASN A 40 -15.03 8.06 10.65
CA ASN A 40 -15.54 8.99 11.64
C ASN A 40 -14.58 10.18 11.83
N MET A 41 -13.30 9.90 12.06
CA MET A 41 -12.27 10.94 12.23
C MET A 41 -12.22 11.87 11.00
N ALA A 42 -12.22 11.30 9.79
CA ALA A 42 -12.21 12.09 8.57
C ALA A 42 -13.47 12.97 8.42
N ARG A 43 -14.65 12.50 8.83
CA ARG A 43 -15.88 13.29 8.77
C ARG A 43 -15.91 14.39 9.82
N GLU A 44 -15.44 14.09 11.03
CA GLU A 44 -15.33 15.03 12.14
C GLU A 44 -14.38 16.18 11.79
N GLU A 45 -13.20 15.86 11.25
CA GLU A 45 -12.17 16.85 10.92
C GLU A 45 -12.52 17.66 9.66
N THR A 46 -12.90 17.00 8.56
CA THR A 46 -13.06 17.69 7.26
C THR A 46 -14.45 18.29 7.06
N THR A 47 -15.44 17.83 7.83
CA THR A 47 -16.87 18.15 7.66
C THR A 47 -17.49 17.76 6.29
N ILE A 48 -16.77 17.01 5.44
CA ILE A 48 -17.18 16.68 4.07
C ILE A 48 -17.65 15.22 3.95
N GLY A 49 -18.75 15.00 3.23
CA GLY A 49 -19.29 13.67 2.88
C GLY A 49 -20.10 13.02 4.01
N VAL A 50 -20.30 11.70 3.92
CA VAL A 50 -20.96 10.90 4.95
C VAL A 50 -20.05 9.76 5.42
N VAL A 51 -20.28 9.27 6.64
CA VAL A 51 -19.42 8.27 7.27
C VAL A 51 -19.47 6.96 6.50
N GLU A 52 -20.66 6.51 6.12
CA GLU A 52 -20.93 5.23 5.46
C GLU A 52 -20.13 5.09 4.16
N ASP A 53 -20.19 6.12 3.30
CA ASP A 53 -19.42 6.18 2.06
C ASP A 53 -17.90 6.16 2.33
N LYS A 54 -17.45 6.83 3.40
CA LYS A 54 -16.02 6.81 3.78
C LYS A 54 -15.59 5.46 4.34
N VAL A 55 -16.47 4.73 5.04
CA VAL A 55 -16.19 3.34 5.44
C VAL A 55 -16.00 2.49 4.20
N LEU A 56 -16.92 2.56 3.24
CA LEU A 56 -16.82 1.80 1.99
C LEU A 56 -15.53 2.15 1.24
N LYS A 57 -15.18 3.44 1.12
CA LYS A 57 -13.93 3.87 0.49
C LYS A 57 -12.68 3.32 1.20
N ASN A 58 -12.67 3.28 2.53
CA ASN A 58 -11.57 2.69 3.28
C ASN A 58 -11.48 1.18 3.06
N MET A 59 -12.62 0.47 3.02
CA MET A 59 -12.67 -0.96 2.72
C MET A 59 -12.14 -1.26 1.32
N VAL A 60 -12.61 -0.51 0.30
CA VAL A 60 -12.15 -0.64 -1.09
C VAL A 60 -10.65 -0.37 -1.20
N ALA A 61 -10.14 0.66 -0.52
CA ALA A 61 -8.71 0.99 -0.51
C ALA A 61 -7.82 -0.10 0.15
N CYS A 62 -8.42 -1.05 0.87
CA CYS A 62 -7.72 -2.17 1.49
C CYS A 62 -8.00 -3.49 0.76
N GLU A 63 -9.23 -3.98 0.77
CA GLU A 63 -9.62 -5.32 0.33
C GLU A 63 -9.50 -5.47 -1.19
N PHE A 64 -10.15 -4.59 -1.96
CA PHE A 64 -10.10 -4.65 -3.43
C PHE A 64 -8.68 -4.44 -3.97
N VAL A 65 -7.94 -3.53 -3.33
CA VAL A 65 -6.54 -3.26 -3.70
C VAL A 65 -5.69 -4.49 -3.44
N TRP A 66 -5.82 -5.10 -2.25
CA TRP A 66 -5.11 -6.33 -1.92
C TRP A 66 -5.42 -7.46 -2.90
N ASP A 67 -6.69 -7.69 -3.20
CA ASP A 67 -7.08 -8.74 -4.14
C ASP A 67 -6.52 -8.53 -5.55
N SER A 68 -6.35 -7.27 -5.97
CA SER A 68 -5.76 -6.96 -7.28
C SER A 68 -4.24 -7.17 -7.36
N ILE A 69 -3.52 -7.14 -6.22
CA ILE A 69 -2.05 -7.14 -6.21
C ILE A 69 -1.41 -8.33 -5.48
N LYS A 70 -2.17 -9.10 -4.70
CA LYS A 70 -1.61 -10.12 -3.79
C LYS A 70 -0.71 -11.15 -4.49
N ASP A 71 -1.10 -11.59 -5.69
CA ASP A 71 -0.40 -12.62 -6.46
C ASP A 71 0.66 -12.05 -7.42
N GLN A 72 0.83 -10.72 -7.46
CA GLN A 72 1.84 -10.09 -8.31
C GLN A 72 3.22 -10.18 -7.65
N LYS A 73 4.23 -10.59 -8.44
CA LYS A 73 5.63 -10.57 -8.00
C LYS A 73 6.17 -9.14 -8.03
N SER A 74 6.89 -8.76 -6.98
CA SER A 74 7.44 -7.41 -6.77
C SER A 74 8.86 -7.41 -6.20
N VAL A 75 9.44 -8.59 -5.95
CA VAL A 75 10.78 -8.76 -5.41
C VAL A 75 11.59 -9.66 -6.33
N GLY A 76 12.80 -9.22 -6.71
CA GLY A 76 13.73 -10.02 -7.50
C GLY A 76 13.26 -10.24 -8.94
N ILE A 77 13.55 -11.41 -9.52
CA ILE A 77 13.17 -11.75 -10.89
C ILE A 77 11.66 -11.99 -10.95
N ILE A 78 10.96 -11.14 -11.70
CA ILE A 78 9.50 -11.19 -11.84
C ILE A 78 9.06 -11.89 -13.12
N ARG A 79 9.92 -11.92 -14.15
CA ARG A 79 9.67 -12.57 -15.44
C ARG A 79 10.98 -13.04 -16.07
N GLU A 80 10.92 -14.21 -16.69
CA GLU A 80 12.00 -14.77 -17.52
C GLU A 80 11.45 -15.03 -18.93
N ASP A 81 12.23 -14.70 -19.95
CA ASP A 81 11.95 -14.96 -21.36
C ASP A 81 13.16 -15.68 -21.98
N PRO A 82 13.16 -17.03 -21.96
CA PRO A 82 14.27 -17.83 -22.45
C PRO A 82 14.49 -17.72 -23.96
N GLU A 83 13.44 -17.45 -24.74
CA GLU A 83 13.55 -17.34 -26.21
C GLU A 83 14.41 -16.12 -26.60
N HIS A 84 14.29 -15.05 -25.84
CA HIS A 84 15.04 -13.81 -26.05
C HIS A 84 16.27 -13.67 -25.12
N ASN A 85 16.53 -14.65 -24.24
CA ASN A 85 17.52 -14.55 -23.15
C ASN A 85 17.35 -13.29 -22.29
N LEU A 86 16.10 -12.93 -21.95
CA LEU A 86 15.76 -11.75 -21.15
C LEU A 86 15.25 -12.15 -19.76
N MET A 87 15.59 -11.33 -18.77
CA MET A 87 15.05 -11.41 -17.41
C MET A 87 14.64 -10.01 -16.95
N GLU A 88 13.46 -9.91 -16.34
CA GLU A 88 12.97 -8.68 -15.75
C GLU A 88 13.06 -8.81 -14.22
N ALA A 89 13.74 -7.86 -13.59
CA ALA A 89 13.84 -7.78 -12.13
C ALA A 89 13.11 -6.55 -11.62
N ALA A 90 12.34 -6.71 -10.54
CA ALA A 90 11.69 -5.61 -9.85
C ALA A 90 12.70 -4.89 -8.94
N GLU A 91 12.85 -3.58 -9.15
CA GLU A 91 13.66 -2.71 -8.31
C GLU A 91 12.78 -1.62 -7.68
N PRO A 92 12.70 -1.53 -6.35
CA PRO A 92 11.87 -0.51 -5.72
C PRO A 92 12.41 0.91 -5.92
N ILE A 93 11.52 1.88 -6.04
CA ILE A 93 11.90 3.30 -6.18
C ILE A 93 12.42 3.92 -4.87
N GLY A 94 12.14 3.28 -3.72
CA GLY A 94 12.56 3.75 -2.40
C GLY A 94 11.56 4.71 -1.75
N LEU A 95 12.05 5.83 -1.19
CA LEU A 95 11.19 6.73 -0.42
C LEU A 95 10.24 7.52 -1.32
N ILE A 96 8.93 7.38 -1.08
CA ILE A 96 7.87 8.06 -1.84
C ILE A 96 7.33 9.25 -1.06
N LEU A 97 7.36 10.45 -1.66
CA LEU A 97 6.59 11.59 -1.20
C LEU A 97 5.16 11.49 -1.73
N SER A 98 4.19 11.31 -0.83
CA SER A 98 2.78 11.21 -1.21
C SER A 98 1.98 12.42 -0.72
N LEU A 99 1.21 13.01 -1.64
CA LEU A 99 0.20 14.03 -1.32
C LEU A 99 -1.16 13.38 -1.07
N THR A 100 -1.89 13.90 -0.08
CA THR A 100 -3.20 13.38 0.33
C THR A 100 -4.27 14.48 0.16
N PRO A 101 -5.35 14.22 -0.61
CA PRO A 101 -6.41 15.20 -0.81
C PRO A 101 -7.38 15.24 0.37
N ILE A 102 -7.97 16.41 0.64
CA ILE A 102 -8.96 16.61 1.71
C ILE A 102 -10.26 15.82 1.50
N THR A 103 -10.61 15.47 0.26
CA THR A 103 -11.85 14.75 -0.05
C THR A 103 -11.81 13.27 0.36
N ASN A 104 -10.62 12.66 0.33
CA ASN A 104 -10.38 11.24 0.61
C ASN A 104 -9.12 11.04 1.47
N PRO A 105 -9.05 11.61 2.69
CA PRO A 105 -7.80 11.70 3.44
C PRO A 105 -7.32 10.32 3.93
N THR A 106 -8.24 9.45 4.35
CA THR A 106 -7.91 8.14 4.92
C THR A 106 -7.72 7.07 3.86
N SER A 107 -8.64 6.95 2.91
CA SER A 107 -8.58 5.92 1.87
C SER A 107 -7.38 6.11 0.95
N THR A 108 -6.99 7.36 0.64
CA THR A 108 -5.78 7.63 -0.14
C THR A 108 -4.52 7.18 0.59
N VAL A 109 -4.42 7.42 1.90
CA VAL A 109 -3.27 7.00 2.70
C VAL A 109 -3.21 5.48 2.78
N LEU A 110 -4.34 4.80 3.06
CA LEU A 110 -4.41 3.34 3.08
C LEU A 110 -3.94 2.75 1.75
N PHE A 111 -4.53 3.19 0.64
CA PHE A 111 -4.19 2.73 -0.71
C PHE A 111 -2.69 2.89 -1.02
N LYS A 112 -2.15 4.10 -0.82
CA LYS A 112 -0.76 4.40 -1.19
C LYS A 112 0.24 3.69 -0.29
N CYS A 113 -0.04 3.56 1.01
CA CYS A 113 0.83 2.82 1.92
C CYS A 113 0.86 1.32 1.60
N ILE A 114 -0.30 0.72 1.28
CA ILE A 114 -0.40 -0.70 0.89
C ILE A 114 0.40 -0.97 -0.39
N LEU A 115 0.22 -0.14 -1.42
CA LEU A 115 0.98 -0.29 -2.68
C LEU A 115 2.47 -0.07 -2.48
N ALA A 116 2.87 0.97 -1.74
CA ALA A 116 4.29 1.24 -1.48
C ALA A 116 4.95 0.05 -0.78
N ALA A 117 4.29 -0.54 0.23
CA ALA A 117 4.81 -1.71 0.93
C ALA A 117 4.86 -2.95 0.03
N LYS A 118 3.83 -3.19 -0.80
CA LYS A 118 3.82 -4.35 -1.72
C LYS A 118 4.98 -4.30 -2.71
N THR A 119 5.49 -3.12 -3.04
CA THR A 119 6.58 -2.94 -4.02
C THR A 119 7.98 -2.86 -3.44
N GLY A 120 8.18 -3.10 -2.14
CA GLY A 120 9.50 -3.11 -1.50
C GLY A 120 9.92 -1.75 -0.94
#